data_AF-A0A1X7S8X8-F1
#
_entry.id   AF-A0A1X7S8X8-F1
#
_cell.length_a   1.000
_cell.length_b   1.000
_cell.length_c   1.000
_cell.angle_alpha   90.00
_cell.angle_beta   90.00
_cell.angle_gamma   90.00
#
_symmetry.space_group_name_H-M   'P 1'
#
loop_
_entity.id
_entity.type
_entity.pdbx_description
1 polymer ?
#
loop_
_entity_poly.entity_id
_entity_poly.type
_entity_poly.pdbx_seq_one_letter_code
_entity_poly.pdbx_strand_id
1 'polypeptide(L)'
;MSGIGDNVSPPNPRTDGLGYNPRCIRTDLSVELARGASDANTTKLILGNDNIGDFQDEMQGFIKEGQQPFYGVHTSGHLMVGSDPIADFFASPAHPWFFSHHAMIDRVWAIWQNLDIEKRTNTIAGTITYRNMPPSRNATLDDIIDVGVNDAFQGIKVRDAMSTTEGPFCYIYV
;
A
#
# COMPACT_ATOMS: atom_id res chain seq x y z
N MET A 1 14.08 -25.65 3.43
CA MET A 1 13.03 -26.21 2.55
C MET A 1 12.31 -27.30 3.32
N SER A 2 11.13 -27.00 3.85
CA SER A 2 10.25 -27.96 4.51
C SER A 2 8.81 -27.52 4.29
N GLY A 3 8.07 -28.28 3.48
CA GLY A 3 6.61 -28.37 3.57
C GLY A 3 5.76 -27.31 2.86
N ILE A 4 5.96 -27.07 1.57
CA ILE A 4 4.86 -26.56 0.71
C ILE A 4 4.10 -27.79 0.21
N GLY A 5 3.19 -28.31 1.02
CA GLY A 5 2.34 -29.45 0.68
C GLY A 5 0.97 -29.30 1.34
N ASP A 6 -0.07 -29.27 0.51
CA ASP A 6 -1.49 -29.53 0.84
C ASP A 6 -2.38 -28.39 1.37
N ASN A 7 -2.12 -27.11 1.08
CA ASN A 7 -3.07 -26.04 1.46
C ASN A 7 -3.13 -24.83 0.51
N VAL A 8 -3.15 -25.05 -0.80
CA VAL A 8 -3.43 -23.97 -1.77
C VAL A 8 -4.92 -23.63 -1.73
N SER A 9 -5.25 -22.35 -1.52
CA SER A 9 -6.65 -21.91 -1.58
C SER A 9 -7.25 -22.24 -2.94
N PRO A 10 -8.49 -22.76 -3.00
CA PRO A 10 -9.12 -23.06 -4.28
C PRO A 10 -9.17 -21.77 -5.12
N PRO A 11 -8.85 -21.86 -6.43
CA PRO A 11 -8.86 -20.69 -7.29
C PRO A 11 -10.25 -20.06 -7.33
N ASN A 12 -10.29 -18.74 -7.58
CA ASN A 12 -11.58 -18.08 -7.77
C ASN A 12 -12.33 -18.75 -8.94
N PRO A 13 -13.62 -19.10 -8.78
CA PRO A 13 -14.39 -19.75 -9.84
C PRO A 13 -14.64 -18.86 -11.06
N ARG A 14 -14.42 -17.54 -10.93
CA ARG A 14 -14.50 -16.57 -12.04
C ARG A 14 -13.11 -16.04 -12.38
N THR A 15 -12.87 -15.82 -13.66
CA THR A 15 -11.60 -15.27 -14.18
C THR A 15 -11.40 -13.80 -13.85
N ASP A 16 -12.45 -13.08 -13.43
CA ASP A 16 -12.38 -11.68 -12.98
C ASP A 16 -12.00 -11.54 -11.50
N GLY A 17 -11.84 -12.65 -10.77
CA GLY A 17 -11.51 -12.62 -9.34
C GLY A 17 -12.67 -12.24 -8.41
N LEU A 18 -13.88 -12.03 -8.93
CA LEU A 18 -15.04 -11.56 -8.16
C LEU A 18 -16.05 -12.67 -7.83
N GLY A 19 -15.69 -13.94 -8.07
CA GLY A 19 -16.53 -15.09 -7.76
C GLY A 19 -16.63 -15.38 -6.27
N TYR A 20 -17.79 -15.88 -5.84
CA TYR A 20 -18.02 -16.34 -4.49
C TYR A 20 -17.11 -17.55 -4.19
N ASN A 21 -16.12 -17.34 -3.32
CA ASN A 21 -15.09 -18.33 -2.99
C ASN A 21 -14.84 -18.36 -1.46
N PRO A 22 -15.81 -18.87 -0.66
CA PRO A 22 -15.73 -18.86 0.79
C PRO A 22 -14.62 -19.78 1.29
N ARG A 23 -13.76 -19.25 2.17
CA ARG A 23 -12.64 -19.96 2.78
C ARG A 23 -12.15 -19.22 4.03
N CYS A 24 -11.39 -19.91 4.87
CA CYS A 24 -10.82 -19.30 6.07
C CYS A 24 -9.68 -18.33 5.71
N ILE A 25 -9.55 -17.26 6.50
CA ILE A 25 -8.32 -16.47 6.54
C ILE A 25 -7.18 -17.35 7.03
N ARG A 26 -6.00 -17.20 6.41
CA ARG A 26 -4.78 -17.92 6.76
C ARG A 26 -3.66 -16.91 6.97
N THR A 27 -2.75 -17.24 7.87
CA THR A 27 -1.59 -16.42 8.23
C THR A 27 -0.37 -17.31 8.34
N ASP A 28 0.79 -16.81 7.92
CA ASP A 28 2.08 -17.48 8.08
C ASP A 28 3.13 -16.43 8.45
N LEU A 29 3.33 -16.24 9.76
CA LEU A 29 4.12 -15.12 10.27
C LEU A 29 5.60 -15.27 9.94
N SER A 30 6.17 -14.29 9.25
CA SER A 30 7.56 -14.30 8.80
C SER A 30 8.39 -13.22 9.49
N VAL A 31 9.25 -13.67 10.42
CA VAL A 31 10.23 -12.79 11.10
C VAL A 31 11.21 -12.19 10.10
N GLU A 32 11.59 -12.93 9.06
CA GLU A 32 12.51 -12.43 8.04
C GLU A 32 11.90 -11.28 7.25
N LEU A 33 10.64 -11.40 6.83
CA LEU A 33 9.95 -10.35 6.08
C LEU A 33 9.62 -9.14 6.97
N ALA A 34 9.37 -9.36 8.25
CA ALA A 34 9.18 -8.29 9.23
C ALA A 34 10.40 -7.36 9.36
N ARG A 35 11.63 -7.86 9.14
CA ARG A 35 12.85 -7.03 9.16
C ARG A 35 12.83 -5.91 8.12
N GLY A 36 12.14 -6.11 7.00
CA GLY A 36 11.98 -5.09 5.96
C GLY A 36 11.15 -3.88 6.40
N ALA A 37 10.26 -4.04 7.38
CA ALA A 37 9.47 -2.98 7.99
C ALA A 37 10.02 -2.54 9.37
N SER A 38 11.33 -2.67 9.60
CA SER A 38 11.98 -2.24 10.84
C SER A 38 11.98 -0.72 11.03
N ASP A 39 12.21 -0.27 12.26
CA ASP A 39 12.37 1.15 12.60
C ASP A 39 13.48 1.81 11.79
N ALA A 40 14.59 1.10 11.55
CA ALA A 40 15.70 1.60 10.76
C ALA A 40 15.29 1.87 9.31
N ASN A 41 14.56 0.93 8.68
CA ASN A 41 14.07 1.10 7.31
C ASN A 41 12.98 2.17 7.22
N THR A 42 12.09 2.24 8.22
CA THR A 42 11.06 3.29 8.30
C THR A 42 11.69 4.68 8.45
N THR A 43 12.72 4.80 9.29
CA THR A 43 13.47 6.05 9.47
C THR A 43 14.21 6.44 8.19
N LYS A 44 14.85 5.48 7.53
CA LYS A 44 15.51 5.70 6.23
C LYS A 44 14.51 6.16 5.16
N LEU A 45 13.32 5.55 5.12
CA LEU A 45 12.25 5.96 4.21
C LEU A 45 11.85 7.42 4.43
N ILE A 46 11.66 7.84 5.68
CA ILE A 46 11.22 9.20 6.03
C ILE A 46 12.33 10.24 5.78
N LEU A 47 13.55 9.96 6.22
CA LEU A 47 14.65 10.94 6.21
C LEU A 47 15.49 10.90 4.92
N GLY A 48 15.41 9.82 4.15
CA GLY A 48 16.26 9.57 2.98
C GLY A 48 15.61 9.90 1.63
N ASN A 49 14.35 10.35 1.61
CA ASN A 49 13.62 10.66 0.38
C ASN A 49 13.11 12.09 0.41
N ASP A 50 13.54 12.91 -0.56
CA ASP A 50 13.20 14.33 -0.61
C ASP A 50 11.94 14.63 -1.43
N ASN A 51 11.60 13.76 -2.37
CA ASN A 51 10.43 13.92 -3.24
C ASN A 51 9.50 12.70 -3.13
N ILE A 52 8.24 12.90 -3.52
CA ILE A 52 7.18 11.90 -3.37
C ILE A 52 7.38 10.67 -4.25
N GLY A 53 8.03 10.81 -5.42
CA GLY A 53 8.32 9.70 -6.31
C GLY A 53 9.27 8.69 -5.66
N ASP A 54 10.39 9.18 -5.13
CA ASP A 54 11.34 8.31 -4.43
C ASP A 54 10.75 7.77 -3.12
N PHE A 55 10.01 8.60 -2.37
CA PHE A 55 9.35 8.17 -1.13
C PHE A 55 8.35 7.04 -1.37
N GLN A 56 7.45 7.17 -2.35
CA GLN A 56 6.45 6.14 -2.63
C GLN A 56 7.10 4.86 -3.18
N ASP A 57 8.14 4.97 -4.01
CA ASP A 57 8.82 3.82 -4.60
C ASP A 57 9.64 3.06 -3.53
N GLU A 58 10.33 3.76 -2.63
CA GLU A 58 11.03 3.15 -1.49
C GLU A 58 10.02 2.51 -0.50
N MET A 59 8.87 3.13 -0.27
CA MET A 59 7.82 2.60 0.60
C MET A 59 7.24 1.29 0.06
N GLN A 60 6.86 1.27 -1.22
CA GLN A 60 6.27 0.12 -1.91
C GLN A 60 7.28 -0.99 -2.14
N GLY A 61 8.55 -0.63 -2.31
CA GLY A 61 9.59 -1.54 -2.74
C GLY A 61 9.57 -1.82 -4.24
N PHE A 62 10.63 -2.44 -4.73
CA PHE A 62 10.75 -2.87 -6.11
C PHE A 62 11.25 -4.31 -6.19
N ILE A 63 10.57 -5.08 -7.03
CA ILE A 63 11.03 -6.39 -7.49
C ILE A 63 11.45 -6.20 -8.94
N LYS A 64 12.77 -6.18 -9.16
CA LYS A 64 13.38 -6.15 -10.50
C LYS A 64 13.94 -7.53 -10.79
N GLU A 65 13.64 -8.04 -11.99
CA GLU A 65 14.16 -9.32 -12.45
C GLU A 65 15.70 -9.30 -12.41
N GLY A 66 16.29 -10.36 -11.86
CA GLY A 66 17.75 -10.48 -11.70
C GLY A 66 18.36 -9.71 -10.52
N GLN A 67 17.55 -9.03 -9.69
CA GLN A 67 18.02 -8.36 -8.48
C GLN A 67 17.39 -8.98 -7.23
N GLN A 68 18.09 -8.85 -6.09
CA GLN A 68 17.48 -9.20 -4.81
C GLN A 68 16.26 -8.30 -4.58
N PRO A 69 15.10 -8.89 -4.22
CA PRO A 69 13.88 -8.11 -4.06
C PRO A 69 14.03 -7.15 -2.88
N PHE A 70 13.71 -5.89 -3.12
CA PHE A 70 13.54 -4.90 -2.07
C PHE A 70 12.05 -4.72 -1.83
N TYR A 71 11.55 -5.15 -0.67
CA TYR A 71 10.11 -5.13 -0.38
C TYR A 71 9.60 -3.78 0.13
N GLY A 72 10.47 -2.88 0.60
CA GLY A 72 10.00 -1.66 1.28
C GLY A 72 9.16 -1.97 2.52
N VAL A 73 8.72 -0.93 3.23
CA VAL A 73 7.94 -1.13 4.47
C VAL A 73 6.51 -1.59 4.20
N HIS A 74 5.94 -1.24 3.03
CA HIS A 74 4.60 -1.64 2.62
C HIS A 74 4.54 -3.12 2.26
N THR A 75 5.35 -3.59 1.28
CA THR A 75 5.28 -5.00 0.90
C THR A 75 5.75 -5.91 2.03
N SER A 76 6.75 -5.51 2.82
CA SER A 76 7.11 -6.26 4.03
C SER A 76 5.98 -6.32 5.06
N GLY A 77 5.20 -5.25 5.23
CA GLY A 77 4.06 -5.23 6.15
C GLY A 77 2.92 -6.17 5.74
N HIS A 78 2.66 -6.33 4.44
CA HIS A 78 1.75 -7.36 3.94
C HIS A 78 2.33 -8.76 4.12
N LEU A 79 3.56 -8.97 3.66
CA LEU A 79 4.18 -10.30 3.60
C LEU A 79 4.61 -10.85 4.96
N MET A 80 4.83 -10.01 5.97
CA MET A 80 5.16 -10.51 7.32
C MET A 80 4.01 -11.28 7.97
N VAL A 81 2.76 -10.98 7.61
CA VAL A 81 1.58 -11.74 8.06
C VAL A 81 1.33 -12.92 7.13
N GLY A 82 1.57 -12.72 5.82
CA GLY A 82 1.64 -13.78 4.82
C GLY A 82 0.33 -14.52 4.57
N SER A 83 0.34 -15.41 3.57
CA SER A 83 -0.79 -16.28 3.22
C SER A 83 -2.03 -15.53 2.69
N ASP A 84 -3.22 -16.11 2.82
CA ASP A 84 -4.46 -15.70 2.15
C ASP A 84 -5.43 -14.98 3.10
N PRO A 85 -5.88 -13.75 2.80
CA PRO A 85 -5.66 -12.99 1.56
C PRO A 85 -4.58 -11.90 1.67
N ILE A 86 -3.90 -11.73 2.81
CA ILE A 86 -3.04 -10.55 3.03
C ILE A 86 -1.85 -10.46 2.06
N ALA A 87 -1.33 -11.59 1.56
CA ALA A 87 -0.27 -11.59 0.55
C ALA A 87 -0.80 -11.47 -0.90
N ASP A 88 -2.12 -11.47 -1.09
CA ASP A 88 -2.75 -11.22 -2.39
C ASP A 88 -2.91 -9.71 -2.61
N PHE A 89 -2.28 -9.19 -3.65
CA PHE A 89 -2.27 -7.76 -3.97
C PHE A 89 -3.69 -7.16 -4.11
N PHE A 90 -4.65 -7.92 -4.62
CA PHE A 90 -6.02 -7.44 -4.85
C PHE A 90 -6.95 -7.73 -3.68
N ALA A 91 -6.76 -8.87 -3.00
CA ALA A 91 -7.66 -9.32 -1.94
C ALA A 91 -7.19 -8.96 -0.51
N SER A 92 -6.00 -8.37 -0.35
CA SER A 92 -5.44 -8.01 0.97
C SER A 92 -6.39 -7.27 1.92
N PRO A 93 -7.31 -6.38 1.48
CA PRO A 93 -8.26 -5.72 2.39
C PRO A 93 -9.24 -6.66 3.10
N ALA A 94 -9.41 -7.90 2.62
CA ALA A 94 -10.24 -8.90 3.28
C ALA A 94 -9.57 -9.50 4.54
N HIS A 95 -8.29 -9.19 4.80
CA HIS A 95 -7.62 -9.53 6.05
C HIS A 95 -7.64 -8.34 7.03
N PRO A 96 -8.08 -8.50 8.30
CA PRO A 96 -8.20 -7.39 9.26
C PRO A 96 -6.91 -6.58 9.51
N TRP A 97 -5.75 -7.24 9.42
CA TRP A 97 -4.42 -6.59 9.47
C TRP A 97 -4.26 -5.42 8.48
N PHE A 98 -4.91 -5.48 7.32
CA PHE A 98 -4.77 -4.49 6.26
C PHE A 98 -4.95 -3.06 6.77
N PHE A 99 -6.01 -2.81 7.54
CA PHE A 99 -6.33 -1.46 8.00
C PHE A 99 -5.33 -0.95 9.03
N SER A 100 -4.87 -1.80 9.96
CA SER A 100 -3.82 -1.44 10.91
C SER A 100 -2.48 -1.19 10.21
N HIS A 101 -2.16 -2.00 9.21
CA HIS A 101 -0.98 -1.80 8.38
C HIS A 101 -1.05 -0.47 7.62
N HIS A 102 -2.16 -0.20 6.93
CA HIS A 102 -2.34 1.04 6.16
C HIS A 102 -2.46 2.29 7.05
N ALA A 103 -2.95 2.16 8.29
CA ALA A 103 -2.88 3.25 9.26
C ALA A 103 -1.42 3.61 9.62
N MET A 104 -0.51 2.63 9.68
CA MET A 104 0.92 2.90 9.87
C MET A 104 1.56 3.48 8.60
N ILE A 105 1.14 3.04 7.41
CA ILE A 105 1.57 3.62 6.13
C ILE A 105 1.19 5.09 6.05
N ASP A 106 -0.06 5.43 6.36
CA ASP A 106 -0.55 6.81 6.39
C ASP A 106 0.18 7.64 7.45
N ARG A 107 0.43 7.08 8.65
CA ARG A 107 1.26 7.74 9.67
C ARG A 107 2.65 8.09 9.15
N VAL A 108 3.32 7.16 8.47
CA VAL A 108 4.66 7.39 7.92
C VAL A 108 4.64 8.45 6.83
N TRP A 109 3.62 8.46 5.98
CA TRP A 109 3.41 9.50 4.97
C TRP A 109 3.14 10.86 5.60
N ALA A 110 2.23 10.93 6.58
CA ALA A 110 1.93 12.16 7.31
C ALA A 110 3.18 12.73 8.01
N ILE A 111 4.00 11.89 8.66
CA ILE A 111 5.28 12.33 9.24
C ILE A 111 6.18 12.91 8.16
N TRP A 112 6.34 12.22 7.03
CA TRP A 112 7.18 12.69 5.92
C TRP A 112 6.71 14.03 5.36
N GLN A 113 5.41 14.23 5.17
CA GLN A 113 4.83 15.50 4.73
C GLN A 113 5.10 16.63 5.73
N ASN A 114 4.95 16.35 7.04
CA ASN A 114 5.11 17.34 8.11
C ASN A 114 6.56 17.82 8.32
N LEU A 115 7.56 17.17 7.72
CA LEU A 115 8.95 17.65 7.75
C LEU A 115 9.17 18.91 6.87
N ASP A 116 8.34 19.12 5.85
CA ASP A 116 8.38 20.31 4.98
C ASP A 116 7.00 20.49 4.31
N ILE A 117 6.01 20.94 5.10
CA ILE A 117 4.59 21.04 4.71
C ILE A 117 4.43 21.84 3.40
N GLU A 118 5.15 22.97 3.27
CA GLU A 118 5.06 23.84 2.09
C GLU A 118 5.44 23.12 0.80
N LYS A 119 6.43 22.22 0.84
CA LYS A 119 6.90 21.50 -0.35
C LYS A 119 6.28 20.11 -0.52
N ARG A 120 5.79 19.50 0.56
CA ARG A 120 5.42 18.07 0.60
C ARG A 120 3.94 17.80 0.74
N THR A 121 3.10 18.74 1.15
CA THR A 121 1.66 18.45 1.28
C THR A 121 1.04 18.17 -0.08
N ASN A 122 1.20 19.06 -1.06
CA ASN A 122 0.51 18.98 -2.36
C ASN A 122 1.40 18.47 -3.49
N THR A 123 2.30 17.52 -3.20
CA THR A 123 3.15 16.90 -4.22
C THR A 123 2.55 15.57 -4.70
N ILE A 124 2.71 15.27 -5.98
CA ILE A 124 2.21 14.05 -6.61
C ILE A 124 3.19 13.61 -7.72
N ALA A 125 3.37 12.30 -7.87
CA ALA A 125 4.17 11.71 -8.95
C ALA A 125 3.51 10.44 -9.49
N GLY A 126 3.86 10.06 -10.72
CA GLY A 126 3.34 8.87 -11.39
C GLY A 126 2.17 9.14 -12.33
N THR A 127 1.53 8.05 -12.76
CA THR A 127 0.48 8.05 -13.79
C THR A 127 -0.77 7.35 -13.27
N ILE A 128 -1.90 7.48 -13.97
CA ILE A 128 -3.20 6.93 -13.55
C ILE A 128 -3.36 5.43 -13.84
N THR A 129 -2.27 4.72 -14.05
CA THR A 129 -2.24 3.27 -14.34
C THR A 129 -1.07 2.63 -13.61
N TYR A 130 -1.27 1.42 -13.10
CA TYR A 130 -0.24 0.69 -12.35
C TYR A 130 1.05 0.57 -13.18
N ARG A 131 2.15 1.10 -12.63
CA ARG A 131 3.48 1.16 -13.29
C ARG A 131 3.45 1.74 -14.71
N ASN A 132 2.49 2.63 -15.01
CA ASN A 132 2.29 3.18 -16.35
C ASN A 132 2.00 2.10 -17.41
N MET A 133 1.27 1.03 -17.03
CA MET A 133 0.91 -0.09 -17.89
C MET A 133 -0.61 -0.33 -17.90
N PRO A 134 -1.30 -0.09 -19.04
CA PRO A 134 -0.79 0.56 -20.26
C PRO A 134 -0.38 2.02 -19.99
N PRO A 135 0.43 2.65 -20.85
CA PRO A 135 0.82 4.04 -20.65
C PRO A 135 -0.37 4.99 -20.55
N SER A 136 -0.32 5.93 -19.61
CA SER A 136 -1.36 6.93 -19.38
C SER A 136 -0.77 8.30 -19.02
N ARG A 137 -1.64 9.29 -18.83
CA ARG A 137 -1.21 10.63 -18.42
C ARG A 137 -0.73 10.64 -16.96
N ASN A 138 0.05 11.66 -16.61
CA ASN A 138 0.41 11.93 -15.24
C ASN A 138 -0.84 12.12 -14.37
N ALA A 139 -0.76 11.62 -13.14
CA ALA A 139 -1.74 11.90 -12.12
C ALA A 139 -1.68 13.39 -11.72
N THR A 140 -2.82 13.94 -11.34
CA THR A 140 -2.95 15.34 -10.93
C THR A 140 -3.76 15.44 -9.64
N LEU A 141 -3.60 16.56 -8.94
CA LEU A 141 -4.39 16.89 -7.75
C LEU A 141 -5.91 17.07 -8.03
N ASP A 142 -6.31 17.15 -9.31
CA ASP A 142 -7.72 17.22 -9.73
C ASP A 142 -8.31 15.86 -10.12
N ASP A 143 -7.51 14.79 -10.11
CA ASP A 143 -8.03 13.44 -10.31
C ASP A 143 -8.96 13.05 -9.17
N ILE A 144 -9.99 12.28 -9.49
CA ILE A 144 -10.95 11.75 -8.51
C ILE A 144 -10.47 10.38 -8.06
N ILE A 145 -10.46 10.17 -6.74
CA ILE A 145 -10.33 8.87 -6.12
C ILE A 145 -11.66 8.49 -5.48
N ASP A 146 -12.12 7.27 -5.72
CA ASP A 146 -13.33 6.69 -5.13
C ASP A 146 -13.04 5.27 -4.61
N VAL A 147 -13.92 4.78 -3.73
CA VAL A 147 -13.87 3.40 -3.22
C VAL A 147 -15.07 2.59 -3.71
N GLY A 148 -15.58 2.97 -4.89
CA GLY A 148 -16.66 2.33 -5.62
C GLY A 148 -17.98 2.27 -4.84
N VAL A 149 -18.50 1.07 -4.66
CA VAL A 149 -19.78 0.89 -3.94
C VAL A 149 -19.69 1.32 -2.47
N ASN A 150 -18.49 1.36 -1.87
CA ASN A 150 -18.31 1.66 -0.44
C ASN A 150 -18.52 3.15 -0.11
N ASP A 151 -18.29 4.04 -1.08
CA ASP A 151 -18.61 5.46 -1.00
C ASP A 151 -19.71 5.87 -1.98
N ALA A 152 -20.48 4.90 -2.48
CA ALA A 152 -21.53 5.12 -3.48
C ALA A 152 -21.03 5.88 -4.73
N PHE A 153 -19.77 5.66 -5.13
CA PHE A 153 -19.11 6.27 -6.28
C PHE A 153 -19.06 7.80 -6.19
N GLN A 154 -19.07 8.36 -4.98
CA GLN A 154 -18.99 9.81 -4.77
C GLN A 154 -17.58 10.33 -5.08
N GLY A 155 -16.57 9.67 -4.53
CA GLY A 155 -15.18 10.08 -4.63
C GLY A 155 -14.86 11.47 -4.08
N ILE A 156 -13.57 11.77 -3.99
CA ILE A 156 -13.04 13.10 -3.68
C ILE A 156 -11.88 13.40 -4.62
N LYS A 157 -11.52 14.68 -4.78
CA LYS A 157 -10.30 15.00 -5.51
C LYS A 157 -9.09 14.60 -4.69
N VAL A 158 -8.00 14.22 -5.35
CA VAL A 158 -6.73 13.94 -4.68
C VAL A 158 -6.29 15.09 -3.77
N ARG A 159 -6.44 16.35 -4.20
CA ARG A 159 -6.15 17.54 -3.36
C ARG A 159 -6.87 17.53 -2.02
N ASP A 160 -8.09 17.02 -1.96
CA ASP A 160 -8.90 17.01 -0.75
C ASP A 160 -8.44 15.90 0.22
N ALA A 161 -7.59 14.98 -0.25
CA ALA A 161 -7.02 13.88 0.52
C ALA A 161 -5.56 14.10 0.97
N MET A 162 -4.93 15.23 0.60
CA MET A 162 -3.49 15.44 0.80
C MET A 162 -3.09 15.83 2.23
N SER A 163 -4.06 16.13 3.10
CA SER A 163 -3.84 16.56 4.48
C SER A 163 -4.79 15.82 5.41
N THR A 164 -4.27 15.35 6.55
CA THR A 164 -5.08 14.66 7.58
C THR A 164 -6.01 15.62 8.35
N THR A 165 -5.89 16.92 8.14
CA THR A 165 -6.65 17.98 8.84
C THR A 165 -7.36 18.96 7.91
N GLU A 166 -7.40 18.68 6.60
CA GLU A 166 -8.17 19.45 5.62
C GLU A 166 -9.10 18.53 4.82
N GLY A 167 -9.94 19.12 3.97
CA GLY A 167 -10.92 18.36 3.19
C GLY A 167 -11.90 17.59 4.10
N PRO A 168 -12.14 16.29 3.87
CA PRO A 168 -13.00 15.47 4.71
C PRO A 168 -12.31 14.96 5.98
N PHE A 169 -11.01 15.24 6.18
CA PHE A 169 -10.21 14.67 7.26
C PHE A 169 -9.97 15.65 8.41
N CYS A 170 -9.94 15.13 9.63
CA CYS A 170 -9.64 15.88 10.85
C CYS A 170 -9.07 14.95 11.93
N TYR A 171 -7.86 14.42 11.69
CA TYR A 171 -7.17 13.50 12.59
C TYR A 171 -5.66 13.76 12.65
N ILE A 172 -5.03 13.24 13.70
CA ILE A 172 -3.57 13.20 13.89
C ILE A 172 -3.14 11.83 14.41
N TYR A 173 -1.86 11.51 14.25
CA TYR A 173 -1.23 10.33 14.84
C TYR A 173 -0.48 10.68 16.12
N VAL A 174 -0.56 9.80 17.12
CA VAL A 174 0.18 9.90 18.40
C VAL A 174 1.20 8.76 18.46
#